data_AF-A0A1G7A5M0-F1
#
_entry.id   AF-A0A1G7A5M0-F1
#
_cell.length_a   1.000
_cell.length_b   1.000
_cell.length_c   1.000
_cell.angle_alpha   90.00
_cell.angle_beta   90.00
_cell.angle_gamma   90.00
#
_symmetry.space_group_name_H-M   'P 1'
#
loop_
_entity.id
_entity.type
_entity.pdbx_description
1 polymer ?
#
loop_
_entity_poly.entity_id
_entity_poly.type
_entity_poly.pdbx_seq_one_letter_code
_entity_poly.pdbx_strand_id
1 'polypeptide(L)'
;MAHIPAPTLRPRCAALLVLLLLSGCEIPGLGPDPRAVQKEAEAKAIGGACRHALRGLEDCFTLNPKAAKASVFAGWKDMDQYMRDNKLEGAPSVLGKLETKPERASKSGEAAESGEAGTGSRNRS
;
A
#
# COMPACT_ATOMS: atom_id res chain seq x y z
N MET A 1 -11.37 32.80 -60.30
CA MET A 1 -11.44 31.52 -59.57
C MET A 1 -10.05 30.90 -59.61
N ALA A 2 -9.30 31.00 -58.51
CA ALA A 2 -7.96 30.42 -58.42
C ALA A 2 -8.09 28.94 -58.05
N HIS A 3 -7.65 28.04 -58.93
CA HIS A 3 -7.54 26.62 -58.62
C HIS A 3 -6.31 26.41 -57.73
N ILE A 4 -6.54 26.05 -56.47
CA ILE A 4 -5.50 25.61 -55.55
C ILE A 4 -5.18 24.15 -55.92
N PRO A 5 -3.96 23.82 -56.36
CA PRO A 5 -3.59 22.43 -56.65
C PRO A 5 -3.53 21.64 -55.35
N ALA A 6 -4.20 20.48 -55.32
CA ALA A 6 -4.19 19.59 -54.17
C ALA A 6 -2.76 19.09 -53.92
N PRO A 7 -2.21 19.23 -52.69
CA PRO A 7 -0.88 18.76 -52.38
C PRO A 7 -0.84 17.22 -52.49
N THR A 8 -0.02 16.70 -53.39
CA THR A 8 0.26 15.27 -53.48
C THR A 8 1.12 14.87 -52.29
N LEU A 9 0.47 14.28 -51.29
CA LEU A 9 1.12 13.84 -50.06
C LEU A 9 2.15 12.77 -50.41
N ARG A 10 3.44 13.09 -50.30
CA ARG A 10 4.54 12.16 -50.57
C ARG A 10 4.41 10.95 -49.62
N PRO A 11 4.64 9.71 -50.09
CA PRO A 11 4.48 8.50 -49.29
C PRO A 11 5.36 8.50 -48.02
N ARG A 12 6.48 9.24 -48.04
CA ARG A 12 7.34 9.47 -46.87
C ARG A 12 6.65 10.31 -45.77
N CYS A 13 5.88 11.33 -46.16
CA CYS A 13 5.11 12.13 -45.21
C CYS A 13 3.94 11.34 -44.62
N ALA A 14 3.30 10.49 -45.42
CA ALA A 14 2.28 9.56 -44.94
C ALA A 14 2.87 8.54 -43.96
N ALA A 15 4.04 7.97 -44.25
CA ALA A 15 4.72 7.05 -43.34
C ALA A 15 5.14 7.71 -42.01
N LEU A 16 5.62 8.95 -42.04
CA LEU A 16 5.96 9.72 -40.84
C LEU A 16 4.73 10.03 -39.98
N LEU A 17 3.60 10.39 -40.61
CA LEU A 17 2.32 10.56 -39.91
C LEU A 17 1.88 9.25 -39.26
N VAL A 18 1.92 8.13 -39.98
CA VAL A 18 1.56 6.80 -39.43
C VAL A 18 2.47 6.42 -38.26
N LEU A 19 3.78 6.69 -38.32
CA LEU A 19 4.70 6.46 -37.20
C LEU A 19 4.40 7.36 -35.99
N LEU A 20 4.04 8.63 -36.21
CA LEU A 20 3.59 9.53 -35.15
C LEU A 20 2.29 9.02 -34.50
N LEU A 21 1.34 8.54 -35.31
CA LEU A 21 0.09 7.93 -34.84
C LEU A 21 0.33 6.61 -34.07
N LEU A 22 1.35 5.83 -34.45
CA LEU A 22 1.73 4.59 -33.76
C LEU A 22 2.54 4.82 -32.46
N SER A 23 3.22 5.97 -32.32
CA SER A 23 3.96 6.31 -31.10
C SER A 23 3.06 6.65 -29.89
N GLY A 24 1.74 6.72 -30.09
CA GLY A 24 0.74 6.91 -29.05
C GLY A 24 0.21 5.61 -28.41
N CYS A 25 0.73 4.43 -28.81
CA CYS A 25 0.39 3.19 -28.12
C CYS A 25 1.15 3.11 -26.78
N GLU A 26 0.50 3.60 -25.72
CA GLU A 26 0.84 3.22 -24.35
C GLU A 26 0.92 1.69 -24.29
N ILE A 27 2.06 1.15 -23.90
CA ILE A 27 2.27 -0.30 -23.81
C ILE A 27 1.55 -0.73 -22.54
N PRO A 28 0.42 -1.45 -22.63
CA PRO A 28 -0.31 -1.86 -21.44
C PRO A 28 0.55 -2.91 -20.73
N GLY A 29 1.36 -2.47 -19.76
CA GLY A 29 2.33 -3.35 -19.08
C GLY A 29 3.57 -2.68 -18.50
N LEU A 30 3.89 -1.43 -18.87
CA LEU A 30 4.99 -0.67 -18.23
C LEU A 30 4.52 0.23 -17.06
N GLY A 31 3.33 -0.05 -16.52
CA GLY A 31 2.84 0.60 -15.31
C GLY A 31 3.74 0.29 -14.10
N PRO A 32 3.68 1.12 -13.05
CA PRO A 32 4.36 0.82 -11.79
C PRO A 32 3.99 -0.58 -11.31
N ASP A 33 4.97 -1.28 -10.73
CA ASP A 33 4.81 -2.66 -10.27
C ASP A 33 3.48 -2.83 -9.49
N PRO A 34 2.65 -3.83 -9.83
CA PRO A 34 1.33 -3.96 -9.23
C PRO A 34 1.38 -4.12 -7.71
N ARG A 35 2.48 -4.63 -7.14
CA ARG A 35 2.66 -4.68 -5.68
C ARG A 35 2.97 -3.31 -5.10
N ALA A 36 3.71 -2.46 -5.81
CA ALA A 36 3.93 -1.08 -5.40
C ALA A 36 2.62 -0.29 -5.36
N VAL A 37 1.81 -0.40 -6.42
CA VAL A 37 0.48 0.23 -6.50
C VAL A 37 -0.43 -0.26 -5.36
N GLN A 38 -0.46 -1.58 -5.13
CA GLN A 38 -1.24 -2.15 -4.03
C GLN A 38 -0.75 -1.59 -2.68
N LYS A 39 0.55 -1.58 -2.41
CA LYS A 39 1.11 -1.06 -1.15
C LYS A 39 0.76 0.39 -0.90
N GLU A 40 0.76 1.22 -1.95
CA GLU A 40 0.34 2.61 -1.84
C GLU A 40 -1.16 2.75 -1.56
N ALA A 41 -1.99 1.95 -2.23
CA ALA A 41 -3.44 1.91 -2.02
C ALA A 41 -3.78 1.47 -0.58
N GLU A 42 -3.14 0.41 -0.10
CA GLU A 42 -3.27 -0.07 1.29
C GLU A 42 -2.85 1.01 2.28
N ALA A 43 -1.72 1.69 2.04
CA ALA A 43 -1.27 2.76 2.92
C ALA A 43 -2.26 3.93 2.98
N LYS A 44 -2.85 4.35 1.85
CA LYS A 44 -3.92 5.36 1.82
C LYS A 44 -5.17 4.89 2.58
N ALA A 45 -5.58 3.64 2.39
CA ALA A 45 -6.72 3.07 3.10
C ALA A 45 -6.51 3.08 4.63
N ILE A 46 -5.31 2.70 5.09
CA ILE A 46 -4.91 2.77 6.50
C ILE A 46 -5.04 4.20 7.04
N GLY A 47 -4.51 5.19 6.29
CA GLY A 47 -4.59 6.60 6.69
C GLY A 47 -6.02 7.10 6.84
N GLY A 48 -6.88 6.77 5.87
CA GLY A 48 -8.31 7.11 5.94
C GLY A 48 -9.00 6.44 7.11
N ALA A 49 -8.75 5.16 7.34
CA ALA A 49 -9.28 4.43 8.49
C ALA A 49 -8.83 5.06 9.82
N CYS A 50 -7.56 5.43 9.97
CA CYS A 50 -7.06 6.11 11.16
C CYS A 50 -7.76 7.45 11.42
N ARG A 51 -8.03 8.24 10.38
CA ARG A 51 -8.76 9.50 10.54
C ARG A 51 -10.19 9.26 10.99
N HIS A 52 -10.89 8.35 10.33
CA HIS A 52 -12.25 7.98 10.69
C HIS A 52 -12.32 7.41 12.12
N ALA A 53 -11.25 6.73 12.55
CA ALA A 53 -11.08 6.22 13.91
C ALA A 53 -10.72 7.29 14.97
N LEU A 54 -10.68 8.58 14.58
CA LEU A 54 -10.30 9.71 15.42
C LEU A 54 -8.88 9.59 16.02
N ARG A 55 -7.94 8.94 15.31
CA ARG A 55 -6.53 8.86 15.70
C ARG A 55 -5.67 9.94 15.06
N GLY A 56 -4.64 10.34 15.81
CA GLY A 56 -3.52 11.13 15.29
C GLY A 56 -2.62 10.32 14.37
N LEU A 57 -1.83 11.02 13.54
CA LEU A 57 -0.90 10.41 12.59
C LEU A 57 0.24 9.65 13.28
N GLU A 58 0.76 10.17 14.39
CA GLU A 58 1.84 9.54 15.16
C GLU A 58 1.44 8.13 15.65
N ASP A 59 0.20 7.99 16.13
CA ASP A 59 -0.34 6.67 16.50
C ASP A 59 -0.53 5.79 15.27
N CYS A 60 -1.02 6.35 14.17
CA CYS A 60 -1.24 5.60 12.94
C CYS A 60 0.08 5.05 12.36
N PHE A 61 1.18 5.81 12.42
CA PHE A 61 2.51 5.37 12.01
C PHE A 61 3.08 4.31 12.95
N THR A 62 2.82 4.44 14.26
CA THR A 62 3.25 3.47 15.26
C THR A 62 2.55 2.12 15.07
N LEU A 63 1.25 2.14 14.76
CA LEU A 63 0.45 0.93 14.54
C LEU A 63 0.74 0.27 13.17
N ASN A 64 1.23 1.04 12.20
CA ASN A 64 1.45 0.59 10.82
C ASN A 64 2.89 0.87 10.34
N PRO A 65 3.92 0.30 10.98
CA PRO A 65 5.32 0.62 10.66
C PRO A 65 5.75 0.17 9.25
N LYS A 66 5.01 -0.75 8.63
CA LYS A 66 5.26 -1.26 7.27
C LYS A 66 4.58 -0.42 6.18
N ALA A 67 3.67 0.48 6.54
CA ALA A 67 2.95 1.31 5.59
C ALA A 67 3.80 2.53 5.18
N ALA A 68 3.69 2.93 3.91
CA ALA A 68 4.37 4.12 3.42
C ALA A 68 3.77 5.37 4.08
N LYS A 69 4.52 6.02 4.98
CA LYS A 69 4.06 7.17 5.78
C LYS A 69 3.44 8.29 4.93
N ALA A 70 4.03 8.58 3.77
CA ALA A 70 3.52 9.60 2.85
C ALA A 70 2.11 9.24 2.33
N SER A 71 1.89 7.98 1.93
CA SER A 71 0.61 7.50 1.44
C SER A 71 -0.44 7.40 2.56
N VAL A 72 -0.03 7.01 3.77
CA VAL A 72 -0.89 7.09 4.98
C VAL A 72 -1.33 8.53 5.23
N PHE A 73 -0.41 9.50 5.19
CA PHE A 73 -0.76 10.91 5.36
C PHE A 73 -1.71 11.42 4.27
N ALA A 74 -1.50 11.01 3.02
CA ALA A 74 -2.40 11.36 1.92
C ALA A 74 -3.83 10.87 2.21
N GLY A 75 -4.01 9.58 2.50
CA GLY A 75 -5.32 9.03 2.79
C GLY A 75 -5.98 9.61 4.05
N TRP A 76 -5.18 9.97 5.07
CA TRP A 76 -5.67 10.64 6.27
C TRP A 76 -6.23 12.04 5.96
N LYS A 77 -5.54 12.83 5.13
CA LYS A 77 -6.02 14.16 4.70
C LYS A 77 -7.29 14.05 3.86
N ASP A 78 -7.31 13.11 2.93
CA ASP A 78 -8.45 12.91 2.03
C ASP A 78 -9.70 12.53 2.84
N MET A 79 -9.55 11.64 3.83
CA MET A 79 -10.64 11.30 4.74
C MET A 79 -11.01 12.45 5.68
N ASP A 80 -10.05 13.27 6.14
CA ASP A 80 -10.35 14.46 6.96
C ASP A 80 -11.20 15.48 6.18
N GLN A 81 -10.82 15.77 4.95
CA GLN A 81 -11.61 16.62 4.06
C GLN A 81 -12.99 16.01 3.82
N TYR A 82 -13.05 14.73 3.46
CA TYR A 82 -14.31 14.04 3.24
C TYR A 82 -15.25 14.11 4.47
N MET A 83 -14.73 13.89 5.67
CA MET A 83 -15.53 14.00 6.90
C MET A 83 -16.03 15.43 7.16
N ARG A 84 -15.21 16.45 6.87
CA ARG A 84 -15.59 17.87 7.03
C ARG A 84 -16.67 18.28 6.04
N ASP A 85 -16.48 17.91 4.79
CA ASP A 85 -17.39 18.26 3.69
C ASP A 85 -18.75 17.57 3.86
N ASN A 86 -18.75 16.35 4.40
CA ASN A 86 -19.96 15.52 4.53
C ASN A 86 -20.51 15.45 5.97
N LYS A 87 -19.93 16.18 6.92
CA LYS A 87 -20.32 16.19 8.34
C LYS A 87 -20.45 14.79 8.95
N LEU A 88 -19.50 13.92 8.61
CA LEU A 88 -19.47 12.56 9.12
C LEU A 88 -18.83 12.53 10.50
N GLU A 89 -19.45 11.80 11.41
CA GLU A 89 -18.86 11.53 12.72
C GLU A 89 -17.85 10.38 12.60
N GLY A 90 -16.73 10.52 13.28
CA GLY A 90 -15.75 9.44 13.39
C GLY A 90 -16.18 8.40 14.41
N ALA A 91 -15.67 7.19 14.27
CA ALA A 91 -15.91 6.08 15.19
C ALA A 91 -14.64 5.77 15.98
N PRO A 92 -14.51 6.22 17.25
CA PRO A 92 -13.32 5.98 18.05
C PRO A 92 -12.92 4.51 18.07
N SER A 93 -11.67 4.21 17.76
CA SER A 93 -11.18 2.82 17.79
C SER A 93 -11.10 2.29 19.23
N VAL A 94 -11.60 1.08 19.46
CA VAL A 94 -11.54 0.39 20.76
C VAL A 94 -10.29 -0.48 20.95
N LEU A 95 -9.40 -0.55 19.96
CA LEU A 95 -8.16 -1.32 20.06
C LEU A 95 -7.14 -0.57 20.93
N GLY A 96 -6.84 -1.13 22.11
CA GLY A 96 -5.72 -0.71 22.97
C GLY A 96 -4.35 -0.98 22.33
N LYS A 97 -3.29 -0.38 22.88
CA LYS A 97 -1.90 -0.48 22.39
C LYS A 97 -1.56 -1.96 22.15
N LEU A 98 -1.36 -2.35 20.88
CA LEU A 98 -0.83 -3.66 20.55
C LEU A 98 0.62 -3.71 21.02
N GLU A 99 0.84 -4.33 22.18
CA GLU A 99 2.16 -4.74 22.65
C GLU A 99 2.86 -5.47 21.50
N THR A 100 3.93 -4.86 20.98
CA THR A 100 4.69 -5.44 19.87
C THR A 100 5.40 -6.70 20.38
N LYS A 101 4.82 -7.87 20.15
CA LYS A 101 5.51 -9.14 20.44
C LYS A 101 6.72 -9.25 19.50
N PRO A 102 7.96 -9.32 20.01
CA PRO A 102 9.12 -9.44 19.15
C PRO A 102 9.09 -10.81 18.47
N GLU A 103 9.16 -10.80 17.15
CA GLU A 103 9.33 -11.97 16.30
C GLU A 103 10.70 -12.59 16.62
N ARG A 104 10.73 -13.57 17.54
CA ARG A 104 11.91 -14.43 17.71
C ARG A 104 11.91 -15.46 16.58
N ALA A 105 12.83 -15.23 15.66
CA ALA A 105 13.73 -16.21 15.07
C ALA A 105 13.10 -17.53 14.57
N SER A 106 12.94 -17.61 13.26
CA SER A 106 13.05 -18.88 12.54
C SER A 106 14.45 -19.48 12.75
N LYS A 107 14.53 -20.62 13.46
CA LYS A 107 15.45 -21.72 13.14
C LYS A 107 15.05 -23.01 13.88
N SER A 108 14.40 -23.90 13.11
CA SER A 108 14.60 -25.36 13.04
C SER A 108 14.78 -26.21 14.31
N GLY A 109 13.96 -27.26 14.42
CA GLY A 109 14.47 -28.60 14.76
C GLY A 109 13.78 -29.35 15.90
N GLU A 110 13.23 -30.51 15.54
CA GLU A 110 12.88 -31.70 16.33
C GLU A 110 11.75 -31.70 17.37
N ALA A 111 10.80 -32.58 17.06
CA ALA A 111 9.81 -33.19 17.93
C ALA A 111 10.44 -34.17 18.94
N ALA A 112 9.85 -34.28 20.14
CA ALA A 112 9.51 -35.54 20.79
C ALA A 112 8.83 -35.27 22.15
N GLU A 113 7.52 -35.46 22.16
CA GLU A 113 6.73 -36.34 23.03
C GLU A 113 7.09 -36.56 24.52
N SER A 114 6.00 -36.60 25.28
CA SER A 114 5.75 -36.93 26.69
C SER A 114 6.62 -37.98 27.39
N GLY A 115 6.77 -37.79 28.71
CA GLY A 115 7.07 -38.86 29.67
C GLY A 115 7.05 -38.39 31.12
N GLU A 116 5.99 -38.73 31.85
CA GLU A 116 5.97 -38.77 33.32
C GLU A 116 7.04 -39.72 33.88
N ALA A 117 7.62 -39.38 35.05
CA ALA A 117 7.67 -40.21 36.27
C ALA A 117 8.84 -39.84 37.20
N GLY A 118 8.48 -39.48 38.44
CA GLY A 118 9.16 -39.79 39.72
C GLY A 118 10.69 -39.76 39.85
N THR A 119 11.19 -38.97 40.81
CA THR A 119 11.55 -39.51 42.13
C THR A 119 12.18 -38.42 43.01
N GLY A 120 11.80 -38.42 44.28
CA GLY A 120 12.41 -37.61 45.31
C GLY A 120 13.80 -38.11 45.73
N SER A 121 14.47 -37.23 46.48
CA SER A 121 15.62 -37.50 47.36
C SER A 121 16.99 -37.66 46.70
N ARG A 122 17.80 -36.59 46.79
CA ARG A 122 19.07 -36.64 47.53
C ARG A 122 19.67 -35.25 47.83
N ASN A 123 19.75 -35.00 49.13
CA ASN A 123 20.46 -33.98 49.88
C ASN A 123 21.80 -33.50 49.29
N ARG A 124 22.06 -32.18 49.30
CA ARG A 124 23.41 -31.60 49.43
C ARG A 124 23.34 -30.15 49.93
N SER A 125 24.12 -29.89 51.00
CA SER A 125 24.34 -28.65 51.77
C SER A 125 23.29 -28.30 52.83
#